data_AF-A0A0F5PIL7-F1
#
_entry.id   AF-A0A0F5PIL7-F1
#
_cell.length_a   1.000
_cell.length_b   1.000
_cell.length_c   1.000
_cell.angle_alpha   90.00
_cell.angle_beta   90.00
_cell.angle_gamma   90.00
#
_symmetry.space_group_name_H-M   'P 1'
#
loop_
_entity.id
_entity.type
_entity.pdbx_description
1 polymer ?
#
loop_
_entity_poly.entity_id
_entity_poly.type
_entity_poly.pdbx_seq_one_letter_code
_entity_poly.pdbx_strand_id
1 'polypeptide(L)'
;MNYKEAMEQILKKRIFFNPVKDKQILLLKNELGITIAHWQAVAGYQFDPVRDKEILKLRNALGKTVAEIQLKKGYLFDVERDKEILALPSSKKGKTILDLQNEIILEKLIRELKIPTIVLKIKRAFCGSLI
;
A
#
# COMPACT_ATOMS: atom_id res chain seq x y z
N MET A 1 -17.05 6.70 -20.20
CA MET A 1 -17.16 6.55 -18.74
C MET A 1 -16.34 7.66 -18.09
N ASN A 2 -16.91 8.40 -17.15
CA ASN A 2 -16.21 9.46 -16.42
C ASN A 2 -15.67 8.97 -15.06
N TYR A 3 -14.89 9.80 -14.38
CA TYR A 3 -14.26 9.46 -13.11
C TYR A 3 -15.28 9.07 -12.03
N LYS A 4 -16.38 9.81 -11.89
CA LYS A 4 -17.40 9.56 -10.86
C LYS A 4 -18.09 8.22 -11.08
N GLU A 5 -18.45 7.91 -12.32
CA GLU A 5 -19.05 6.62 -12.72
C GLU A 5 -18.10 5.46 -12.45
N ALA A 6 -16.83 5.58 -12.83
CA ALA A 6 -15.83 4.52 -12.63
C ALA A 6 -15.58 4.26 -11.13
N MET A 7 -15.47 5.33 -10.33
CA MET A 7 -15.32 5.22 -8.87
C MET A 7 -16.55 4.54 -8.24
N GLU A 8 -17.76 4.87 -8.70
CA GLU A 8 -18.99 4.25 -8.20
C GLU A 8 -19.07 2.75 -8.52
N GLN A 9 -18.62 2.33 -9.71
CA GLN A 9 -18.55 0.91 -10.08
C GLN A 9 -17.64 0.12 -9.14
N ILE A 10 -16.49 0.67 -8.78
CA ILE A 10 -15.56 0.02 -7.85
C ILE A 10 -16.15 -0.03 -6.43
N LEU A 11 -16.58 1.11 -5.90
CA LEU A 11 -16.92 1.23 -4.48
C LEU A 11 -18.29 0.66 -4.12
N LYS A 12 -19.29 0.84 -5.00
CA LYS A 12 -20.66 0.35 -4.74
C LYS A 12 -20.91 -1.02 -5.37
N LYS A 13 -20.47 -1.21 -6.62
CA LYS A 13 -20.80 -2.43 -7.39
C LYS A 13 -19.72 -3.51 -7.33
N ARG A 14 -18.55 -3.21 -6.74
CA ARG A 14 -17.39 -4.12 -6.69
C ARG A 14 -16.95 -4.61 -8.07
N ILE A 15 -17.13 -3.79 -9.10
CA ILE A 15 -16.66 -4.05 -10.46
C ILE A 15 -15.26 -3.46 -10.60
N PHE A 16 -14.30 -4.30 -10.96
CA PHE A 16 -12.91 -3.90 -11.21
C PHE A 16 -12.63 -3.82 -12.70
N PHE A 17 -11.85 -2.81 -13.07
CA PHE A 17 -11.37 -2.57 -14.43
C PHE A 17 -10.12 -3.39 -14.72
N ASN A 18 -10.04 -3.95 -15.92
CA ASN A 18 -8.91 -4.74 -16.35
C ASN A 18 -7.70 -3.83 -16.68
N PRO A 19 -6.52 -4.05 -16.07
CA PRO A 19 -5.32 -3.22 -16.29
C PRO A 19 -4.88 -3.09 -17.76
N VAL A 20 -5.17 -4.09 -18.59
CA VAL A 20 -4.82 -4.11 -20.00
C VAL A 20 -5.90 -3.46 -20.86
N LYS A 21 -7.17 -3.85 -20.68
CA LYS A 21 -8.28 -3.40 -21.54
C LYS A 21 -8.78 -2.00 -21.17
N ASP A 22 -8.80 -1.70 -19.88
CA ASP A 22 -9.44 -0.52 -19.31
C ASP A 22 -8.42 0.50 -18.79
N LYS A 23 -7.18 0.45 -19.30
CA LYS A 23 -6.07 1.29 -18.84
C LYS A 23 -6.42 2.78 -18.83
N GLN A 24 -7.16 3.26 -19.83
CA GLN A 24 -7.57 4.66 -19.89
C GLN A 24 -8.55 5.04 -18.76
N ILE A 25 -9.42 4.12 -18.36
CA ILE A 25 -10.34 4.33 -17.22
C ILE A 25 -9.53 4.40 -15.93
N LEU A 26 -8.56 3.50 -15.75
CA LEU A 26 -7.67 3.45 -14.57
C LEU A 26 -6.84 4.73 -14.39
N LEU A 27 -6.54 5.44 -15.48
CA LEU A 27 -5.77 6.69 -15.50
C LEU A 27 -6.61 7.94 -15.24
N LEU A 28 -7.95 7.86 -15.26
CA LEU A 28 -8.82 8.98 -14.88
C LEU A 28 -8.51 9.41 -13.45
N LYS A 29 -8.33 10.72 -13.23
CA LYS A 29 -7.98 11.31 -11.92
C LYS A 29 -8.88 12.47 -11.55
N ASN A 30 -9.08 12.67 -10.25
CA ASN A 30 -9.68 13.90 -9.72
C ASN A 30 -8.64 15.01 -9.53
N GLU A 31 -9.08 16.15 -9.01
CA GLU A 31 -8.25 17.33 -8.73
C GLU A 31 -7.11 17.07 -7.74
N LEU A 32 -7.25 16.05 -6.87
CA LEU A 32 -6.19 15.62 -5.94
C LEU A 32 -5.21 14.63 -6.58
N GLY A 33 -5.31 14.38 -7.89
CA GLY A 33 -4.50 13.39 -8.60
C GLY A 33 -4.79 11.94 -8.20
N ILE A 34 -5.87 11.68 -7.46
CA ILE A 34 -6.27 10.31 -7.10
C ILE A 34 -6.87 9.69 -8.35
N THR A 35 -6.24 8.63 -8.85
CA THR A 35 -6.71 7.93 -10.05
C THR A 35 -7.71 6.83 -9.70
N ILE A 36 -8.45 6.33 -10.69
CA ILE A 36 -9.30 5.14 -10.53
C ILE A 36 -8.48 3.92 -10.11
N ALA A 37 -7.23 3.78 -10.55
CA ALA A 37 -6.33 2.74 -10.04
C ALA A 37 -6.09 2.84 -8.52
N HIS A 38 -5.99 4.04 -7.95
CA HIS A 38 -5.89 4.20 -6.49
C HIS A 38 -7.15 3.67 -5.79
N TRP A 39 -8.34 4.01 -6.29
CA TRP A 39 -9.60 3.50 -5.72
C TRP A 39 -9.74 2.00 -5.85
N GLN A 40 -9.34 1.44 -6.99
CA GLN A 40 -9.34 0.01 -7.25
C GLN A 40 -8.43 -0.73 -6.25
N ALA A 41 -7.22 -0.21 -6.00
CA ALA A 41 -6.34 -0.73 -4.95
C ALA A 41 -6.94 -0.57 -3.55
N VAL A 42 -7.56 0.58 -3.22
CA VAL A 42 -8.25 0.80 -1.93
C VAL A 42 -9.36 -0.24 -1.71
N ALA A 43 -10.06 -0.61 -2.78
CA ALA A 43 -11.12 -1.61 -2.76
C ALA A 43 -10.62 -3.06 -2.66
N GLY A 44 -9.30 -3.28 -2.72
CA GLY A 44 -8.65 -4.58 -2.51
C GLY A 44 -8.16 -5.27 -3.79
N TYR A 45 -8.29 -4.65 -4.96
CA TYR A 45 -7.72 -5.19 -6.18
C TYR A 45 -6.18 -5.16 -6.11
N GLN A 46 -5.54 -6.23 -6.58
CA GLN A 46 -4.09 -6.37 -6.59
C GLN A 46 -3.60 -6.27 -8.04
N PHE A 47 -2.85 -5.22 -8.35
CA PHE A 47 -2.15 -5.05 -9.61
C PHE A 47 -0.88 -5.92 -9.60
N ASP A 48 -0.57 -6.54 -10.73
CA ASP A 48 0.62 -7.38 -10.86
C ASP A 48 1.88 -6.49 -10.99
N PRO A 49 2.89 -6.66 -10.13
CA PRO A 49 4.10 -5.83 -10.13
C PRO A 49 4.92 -5.85 -11.42
N VAL A 50 4.78 -6.92 -12.22
CA VAL A 50 5.51 -7.09 -13.48
C VAL A 50 4.70 -6.51 -14.64
N ARG A 51 3.41 -6.85 -14.73
CA ARG A 51 2.55 -6.46 -15.87
C ARG A 51 1.97 -5.06 -15.73
N ASP A 52 1.65 -4.64 -14.51
CA ASP A 52 0.92 -3.41 -14.22
C ASP A 52 1.83 -2.36 -13.56
N LYS A 53 3.14 -2.49 -13.76
CA LYS A 53 4.19 -1.65 -13.19
C LYS A 53 3.91 -0.15 -13.33
N GLU A 54 3.50 0.28 -14.52
CA GLU A 54 3.20 1.69 -14.79
C GLU A 54 1.97 2.20 -14.03
N ILE A 55 1.01 1.32 -13.73
CA ILE A 55 -0.14 1.65 -12.88
C ILE A 55 0.29 1.76 -11.43
N LEU A 56 1.14 0.83 -10.96
CA LEU A 56 1.67 0.83 -9.60
C LEU A 56 2.51 2.07 -9.26
N LYS A 57 3.15 2.68 -10.27
CA LYS A 57 3.95 3.92 -10.17
C LYS A 57 3.11 5.20 -10.06
N LEU A 58 1.82 5.19 -10.39
CA LEU A 58 0.97 6.38 -10.39
C LEU A 58 0.93 7.01 -8.99
N ARG A 59 1.11 8.34 -8.91
CA ARG A 59 1.09 9.12 -7.67
C ARG A 59 -0.08 10.09 -7.61
N ASN A 60 -0.66 10.25 -6.44
CA ASN A 60 -1.57 11.35 -6.15
C ASN A 60 -0.82 12.60 -5.64
N ALA A 61 -1.55 13.69 -5.38
CA ALA A 61 -0.99 14.96 -4.90
C ALA A 61 -0.29 14.85 -3.53
N LEU A 62 -0.56 13.80 -2.75
CA LEU A 62 0.12 13.53 -1.48
C LEU A 62 1.39 12.67 -1.66
N GLY A 63 1.79 12.40 -2.91
CA GLY A 63 2.93 11.56 -3.24
C GLY A 63 2.72 10.06 -3.01
N LYS A 64 1.53 9.63 -2.60
CA LYS A 64 1.21 8.20 -2.39
C LYS A 64 1.07 7.50 -3.74
N THR A 65 1.71 6.35 -3.88
CA THR A 65 1.59 5.51 -5.08
C THR A 65 0.45 4.51 -4.97
N VAL A 66 0.00 3.96 -6.09
CA VAL A 66 -0.89 2.79 -6.11
C VAL A 66 -0.23 1.60 -5.40
N ALA A 67 1.08 1.39 -5.58
CA ALA A 67 1.85 0.37 -4.87
C ALA A 67 1.78 0.54 -3.34
N GLU A 68 1.91 1.76 -2.82
CA GLU A 68 1.81 2.04 -1.39
C GLU A 68 0.42 1.73 -0.83
N ILE A 69 -0.64 1.99 -1.60
CA ILE A 69 -2.02 1.65 -1.20
C ILE A 69 -2.20 0.13 -1.17
N GLN A 70 -1.74 -0.57 -2.21
CA GLN A 70 -1.80 -2.03 -2.29
C GLN A 70 -1.07 -2.69 -1.12
N LEU A 71 0.11 -2.16 -0.74
CA LEU A 71 0.85 -2.58 0.43
C LEU A 71 0.04 -2.42 1.73
N LYS A 72 -0.60 -1.26 1.93
CA LYS A 72 -1.46 -1.01 3.11
C LYS A 72 -2.70 -1.89 3.15
N LYS A 73 -3.09 -2.46 2.00
CA LYS A 73 -4.17 -3.46 1.90
C LYS A 73 -3.70 -4.88 2.14
N GLY A 74 -2.42 -5.05 2.51
CA GLY A 74 -1.85 -6.32 2.96
C GLY A 74 -1.12 -7.10 1.88
N TYR A 75 -1.03 -6.59 0.65
CA TYR A 75 -0.18 -7.19 -0.37
C TYR A 75 1.30 -6.98 -0.02
N LEU A 76 2.07 -8.05 -0.01
CA LEU A 76 3.52 -7.98 0.15
C LEU A 76 4.17 -8.25 -1.20
N PHE A 77 5.03 -7.33 -1.64
CA PHE A 77 5.84 -7.47 -2.85
C PHE A 77 6.99 -8.45 -2.60
N ASP A 78 7.32 -9.22 -3.63
CA ASP A 78 8.44 -10.14 -3.61
C ASP A 78 9.75 -9.37 -3.74
N VAL A 79 10.68 -9.59 -2.80
CA VAL A 79 11.93 -8.83 -2.70
C VAL A 79 12.87 -9.03 -3.90
N GLU A 80 12.77 -10.19 -4.58
CA GLU A 80 13.62 -10.50 -5.71
C GLU A 80 12.97 -10.13 -7.05
N ARG A 81 11.68 -10.42 -7.21
CA ARG A 81 10.92 -10.19 -8.45
C ARG A 81 10.52 -8.73 -8.62
N ASP A 82 10.18 -8.04 -7.54
CA ASP A 82 9.49 -6.73 -7.60
C ASP A 82 10.41 -5.56 -7.26
N LYS A 83 11.73 -5.72 -7.44
CA LYS A 83 12.79 -4.75 -7.08
C LYS A 83 12.48 -3.32 -7.54
N GLU A 84 11.99 -3.17 -8.76
CA GLU A 84 11.65 -1.84 -9.31
C GLU A 84 10.49 -1.16 -8.55
N ILE A 85 9.49 -1.92 -8.12
CA ILE A 85 8.38 -1.36 -7.33
C ILE A 85 8.85 -1.06 -5.91
N LEU A 86 9.64 -1.97 -5.33
CA LEU A 86 10.20 -1.83 -3.99
C LEU A 86 11.12 -0.61 -3.85
N ALA A 87 11.87 -0.27 -4.90
CA ALA A 87 12.75 0.90 -4.95
C ALA A 87 12.00 2.25 -5.10
N LEU A 88 10.68 2.26 -5.34
CA LEU A 88 9.95 3.50 -5.50
C LEU A 88 9.97 4.31 -4.19
N PRO A 89 10.14 5.65 -4.25
CA PRO A 89 9.99 6.48 -3.06
C PRO A 89 8.54 6.43 -2.57
N SER A 90 8.35 6.27 -1.28
CA SER A 90 7.04 6.33 -0.64
C SER A 90 6.60 7.78 -0.40
N SER A 91 5.37 7.97 0.08
CA SER A 91 4.96 9.29 0.57
C SER A 91 5.65 9.70 1.88
N LYS A 92 6.32 8.79 2.60
CA LYS A 92 7.10 9.12 3.79
C LYS A 92 8.50 9.60 3.37
N LYS A 93 8.90 10.76 3.88
CA LYS A 93 10.19 11.39 3.55
C LYS A 93 11.36 10.42 3.78
N GLY A 94 12.17 10.22 2.75
CA GLY A 94 13.38 9.40 2.81
C GLY A 94 13.14 7.89 2.87
N LYS A 95 11.92 7.40 2.58
CA LYS A 95 11.59 5.98 2.63
C LYS A 95 11.11 5.46 1.28
N THR A 96 11.46 4.23 0.98
CA THR A 96 11.02 3.45 -0.18
C THR A 96 9.79 2.60 0.14
N ILE A 97 9.21 1.95 -0.87
CA ILE A 97 8.14 0.96 -0.66
C ILE A 97 8.68 -0.25 0.13
N LEU A 98 9.93 -0.65 -0.07
CA LEU A 98 10.57 -1.71 0.72
C LEU A 98 10.63 -1.34 2.21
N ASP A 99 10.99 -0.10 2.54
CA ASP A 99 11.04 0.35 3.93
C ASP A 99 9.66 0.27 4.59
N LEU A 100 8.60 0.70 3.88
CA LEU A 100 7.23 0.57 4.37
C LEU A 100 6.79 -0.89 4.53
N GLN A 101 7.21 -1.76 3.62
CA GLN A 101 6.89 -3.18 3.69
C GLN A 101 7.54 -3.82 4.92
N ASN A 102 8.81 -3.50 5.18
CA ASN A 102 9.53 -3.98 6.34
C ASN A 102 8.88 -3.50 7.65
N GLU A 103 8.43 -2.24 7.71
CA GLU A 103 7.65 -1.73 8.85
C GLU A 103 6.40 -2.58 9.10
N ILE A 104 5.63 -2.88 8.06
CA ILE A 104 4.39 -3.67 8.17
C ILE A 104 4.69 -5.10 8.63
N ILE A 105 5.74 -5.73 8.11
CA ILE A 105 6.16 -7.08 8.50
C ILE A 105 6.58 -7.10 9.97
N LEU A 106 7.41 -6.14 10.40
CA LEU A 106 7.85 -6.02 11.79
C LEU A 106 6.65 -5.82 12.73
N GLU A 107 5.70 -4.96 12.37
CA GLU A 107 4.48 -4.75 13.17
C GLU A 107 3.66 -6.04 13.32
N LYS A 108 3.52 -6.84 12.26
CA LYS A 108 2.83 -8.15 12.31
C LYS A 108 3.56 -9.13 13.22
N LEU A 109 4.88 -9.28 13.06
CA LEU A 109 5.70 -10.18 13.88
C LEU A 109 5.63 -9.81 15.37
N ILE A 110 5.72 -8.51 15.71
CA ILE A 110 5.60 -8.05 17.10
C ILE A 110 4.25 -8.45 17.70
N ARG A 111 3.16 -8.30 16.94
CA ARG A 111 1.81 -8.68 17.40
C ARG A 111 1.69 -10.20 17.59
N GLU A 112 2.13 -10.98 16.61
CA GLU A 112 2.02 -12.44 16.62
C GLU A 112 2.84 -13.09 17.73
N LEU A 113 4.07 -12.61 17.94
CA LEU A 113 4.99 -13.16 18.95
C LEU A 113 4.67 -12.72 20.38
N LYS A 114 3.61 -11.93 20.62
CA LYS A 114 3.25 -11.33 21.92
C LYS A 114 4.43 -10.62 22.61
N ILE A 115 5.42 -10.18 21.83
CA ILE A 115 6.59 -9.42 22.29
C ILE A 115 6.18 -8.20 23.13
N PRO A 116 5.07 -7.48 22.89
CA PRO A 116 4.63 -6.39 23.75
C PRO A 116 4.50 -6.80 25.22
N THR A 117 4.01 -8.02 25.51
CA THR A 117 3.89 -8.53 26.88
C THR A 117 5.25 -8.79 27.51
N ILE A 118 6.20 -9.32 26.74
CA ILE A 118 7.57 -9.58 27.19
C ILE A 118 8.34 -8.27 27.36
N VAL A 119 8.25 -7.35 26.41
CA VAL A 119 8.85 -6.01 26.49
C VAL A 119 8.25 -5.19 27.62
N LEU A 120 6.94 -5.25 27.87
CA LEU A 120 6.30 -4.64 29.05
C LEU A 120 6.77 -5.28 30.34
N LYS A 121 6.89 -6.62 30.40
CA LYS A 121 7.42 -7.33 31.57
C LYS A 121 8.89 -6.98 31.84
N ILE A 122 9.72 -6.92 30.80
CA ILE A 122 11.13 -6.50 30.87
C ILE A 122 11.20 -5.04 31.33
N LYS A 123 10.49 -4.11 30.68
CA LYS A 123 10.44 -2.69 31.11
C LYS A 123 9.98 -2.54 32.55
N ARG A 124 8.99 -3.32 33.02
CA ARG A 124 8.57 -3.32 34.43
C ARG A 124 9.62 -3.91 35.37
N ALA A 125 10.30 -4.99 34.97
CA ALA A 125 11.36 -5.61 35.76
C ALA A 125 12.57 -4.68 35.92
N PHE A 126 12.89 -3.87 34.90
CA PHE A 126 14.02 -2.93 34.94
C PHE A 126 13.66 -1.53 35.49
N CYS A 127 12.39 -1.09 35.42
CA CYS A 127 11.94 0.14 36.08
C CYS A 127 11.60 -0.06 37.57
N GLY A 128 11.53 -1.30 38.07
CA GLY A 128 11.28 -1.61 39.49
C GLY A 128 12.50 -1.62 40.39
N SER A 129 13.70 -1.28 39.88
CA SER A 129 14.97 -1.31 40.64
C SER A 129 15.54 0.08 40.95
N LEU A 130 14.70 1.12 40.92
CA LEU A 130 15.05 2.48 41.34
C LEU A 130 13.99 3.04 42.31
N ILE A 131 13.85 2.40 43.46
CA ILE A 131 13.46 3.01 44.75
C ILE A 131 14.27 2.31 45.84
#